data_AF-A0A3N5F0K3-F1
#
_entry.id   AF-A0A3N5F0K3-F1
#
_cell.length_a   1.000
_cell.length_b   1.000
_cell.length_c   1.000
_cell.angle_alpha   90.00
_cell.angle_beta   90.00
_cell.angle_gamma   90.00
#
_symmetry.space_group_name_H-M   'P 1'
#
loop_
_entity.id
_entity.type
_entity.pdbx_description
1 polymer ?
#
loop_
_entity_poly.entity_id
_entity_poly.type
_entity_poly.pdbx_seq_one_letter_code
_entity_poly.pdbx_strand_id
1 'polypeptide(L)'
;MEGLLQALLVILQPANILLNVVGMFVGIIFGAIPGLTATLAISLLVPFTFGLPPIPSMILLLSIYAGGMYGGSITAVTIRTPGAPANAVTVLDGYQLALKGKAGTAISISLIAGTIGGLFSCAVMILLSPPLSRMALQFSPVEYFTVALFGLSAIFAISGTSLLKGTMAGVLGLILSTVGMDEI
;
A
#
# COMPACT_ATOMS: atom_id res chain seq x y z
N MET A 1 19.09 18.07 -2.55
CA MET A 1 19.98 17.01 -2.02
C MET A 1 20.01 17.00 -0.49
N GLU A 2 20.04 18.15 0.19
CA GLU A 2 20.01 18.22 1.67
C GLU A 2 18.84 17.48 2.32
N GLY A 3 17.62 17.61 1.77
CA GLY A 3 16.45 16.88 2.29
C GLY A 3 16.57 15.34 2.22
N LEU A 4 17.34 14.80 1.27
CA LEU A 4 17.53 13.36 1.14
C LEU A 4 18.52 12.84 2.19
N LEU A 5 19.59 13.60 2.44
CA LEU A 5 20.56 13.28 3.50
C LEU A 5 19.88 13.35 4.88
N GLN A 6 19.06 14.37 5.11
CA GLN A 6 18.32 14.53 6.35
C GLN A 6 17.31 13.38 6.56
N ALA A 7 16.58 12.98 5.52
CA ALA A 7 15.68 11.83 5.60
C ALA A 7 16.42 10.53 5.96
N LEU A 8 17.61 10.33 5.39
CA LEU A 8 18.45 9.17 5.68
C LEU A 8 18.85 9.12 7.17
N LEU A 9 19.27 10.26 7.73
CA LEU A 9 19.60 10.37 9.15
C LEU A 9 18.41 10.08 10.07
N VAL A 10 17.21 10.52 9.68
CA VAL A 10 15.98 10.26 10.44
C VAL A 10 15.64 8.77 10.40
N ILE A 11 15.70 8.12 9.24
CA ILE A 11 15.38 6.70 9.11
C ILE A 11 16.34 5.82 9.93
N LEU A 12 17.62 6.20 10.01
CA LEU A 12 18.64 5.47 10.77
C LEU A 12 18.50 5.59 12.29
N GLN A 13 17.56 6.38 12.80
CA GLN A 13 17.31 6.45 14.23
C GLN A 13 16.79 5.08 14.75
N PRO A 14 17.27 4.60 15.91
CA PRO A 14 16.91 3.26 16.42
C PRO A 14 15.41 3.02 16.55
N ALA A 15 14.65 4.03 16.98
CA ALA A 15 13.19 3.96 17.09
C ALA A 15 12.52 3.73 15.72
N ASN A 16 13.00 4.40 14.68
CA ASN A 16 12.46 4.30 13.33
C ASN A 16 12.82 2.96 12.67
N ILE A 17 14.04 2.46 12.91
CA ILE A 17 14.44 1.11 12.49
C ILE A 17 13.54 0.06 13.16
N LEU A 18 13.27 0.20 14.47
CA LEU A 18 12.39 -0.73 15.18
C LEU A 18 10.98 -0.72 14.59
N LEU A 19 10.39 0.46 14.35
CA LEU A 19 9.09 0.58 13.70
C LEU A 19 9.07 0.01 12.29
N ASN A 20 10.17 0.17 11.53
CA ASN A 20 10.30 -0.42 10.20
C ASN A 20 10.28 -1.95 10.28
N VAL A 21 11.07 -2.54 11.18
CA VAL A 21 11.13 -4.00 11.38
C VAL A 21 9.79 -4.56 11.86
N VAL A 22 9.16 -3.91 12.84
CA VAL A 22 7.85 -4.32 13.35
C VAL A 22 6.79 -4.21 12.27
N GLY A 23 6.74 -3.08 11.54
CA GLY A 23 5.81 -2.88 10.44
C GLY A 23 5.99 -3.91 9.34
N MET A 24 7.23 -4.18 8.94
CA MET A 24 7.57 -5.21 7.95
C MET A 24 7.08 -6.58 8.41
N PHE A 25 7.36 -6.96 9.65
CA PHE A 25 6.94 -8.24 10.22
C PHE A 25 5.42 -8.40 10.24
N VAL A 26 4.70 -7.40 10.75
CA VAL A 26 3.23 -7.37 10.76
C VAL A 26 2.68 -7.43 9.34
N GLY A 27 3.26 -6.66 8.42
CA GLY A 27 2.91 -6.69 7.00
C GLY A 27 3.03 -8.08 6.42
N ILE A 28 4.18 -8.76 6.61
CA ILE A 28 4.41 -10.11 6.10
C ILE A 28 3.37 -11.09 6.63
N ILE A 29 3.04 -11.04 7.93
CA ILE A 29 2.02 -11.91 8.53
C ILE A 29 0.67 -11.67 7.85
N PHE A 30 0.26 -10.42 7.72
CA PHE A 30 -1.01 -10.09 7.09
C PHE A 30 -1.05 -10.57 5.63
N GLY A 31 -0.02 -10.25 4.86
CA GLY A 31 0.06 -10.69 3.46
C GLY A 31 0.10 -12.21 3.30
N ALA A 32 0.72 -12.93 4.24
CA ALA A 32 0.78 -14.37 4.25
C ALA A 32 -0.55 -15.05 4.64
N ILE A 33 -1.61 -14.30 4.92
CA ILE A 33 -2.96 -14.83 5.14
C ILE A 33 -3.81 -14.54 3.89
N PRO A 34 -4.29 -15.56 3.15
CA PRO A 34 -5.12 -15.34 1.98
C PRO A 34 -6.34 -14.47 2.26
N GLY A 35 -6.55 -13.43 1.45
CA GLY A 35 -7.66 -12.48 1.60
C GLY A 35 -7.37 -11.30 2.55
N LEU A 36 -6.31 -11.36 3.35
CA LEU A 36 -5.90 -10.28 4.24
C LEU A 36 -4.87 -9.37 3.54
N THR A 37 -5.37 -8.50 2.67
CA THR A 37 -4.52 -7.66 1.81
C THR A 37 -3.71 -6.62 2.60
N ALA A 38 -2.60 -6.13 2.02
CA ALA A 38 -1.80 -5.05 2.58
C ALA A 38 -2.64 -3.78 2.88
N THR A 39 -3.60 -3.48 2.01
CA THR A 39 -4.53 -2.35 2.20
C THR A 39 -5.36 -2.51 3.46
N LEU A 40 -5.88 -3.72 3.72
CA LEU A 40 -6.66 -4.01 4.92
C LEU A 40 -5.80 -3.92 6.18
N ALA A 41 -4.56 -4.41 6.13
CA ALA A 41 -3.60 -4.26 7.23
C ALA A 41 -3.38 -2.78 7.59
N ILE A 42 -3.15 -1.93 6.58
CA ILE A 42 -2.99 -0.49 6.76
C ILE A 42 -4.26 0.11 7.36
N SER A 43 -5.44 -0.18 6.80
CA SER A 43 -6.71 0.35 7.33
C SER A 43 -6.94 0.00 8.80
N LEU A 44 -6.58 -1.20 9.24
CA LEU A 44 -6.71 -1.61 10.64
C LEU A 44 -5.66 -0.99 11.57
N LEU A 45 -4.48 -0.67 11.02
CA LEU A 45 -3.34 -0.17 11.80
C LEU A 45 -3.22 1.36 11.80
N VAL A 46 -3.89 2.06 10.88
CA VAL A 46 -3.95 3.54 10.82
C VAL A 46 -4.35 4.15 12.16
N PRO A 47 -5.37 3.68 12.91
CA PRO A 47 -5.74 4.28 14.18
C PRO A 47 -4.62 4.28 15.22
N PHE A 48 -3.74 3.28 15.19
CA PHE A 48 -2.58 3.18 16.08
C PHE A 48 -1.49 4.21 15.74
N THR A 49 -1.59 4.88 14.58
CA THR A 49 -0.66 5.92 14.15
C THR A 49 -1.11 7.34 14.48
N PHE A 50 -2.34 7.54 14.97
CA PHE A 50 -2.85 8.88 15.31
C PHE A 50 -2.11 9.52 16.47
N GLY A 51 -1.61 8.72 17.44
CA GLY A 51 -0.78 9.23 18.54
C GLY A 51 0.71 9.36 18.19
N LEU A 52 1.13 9.03 16.98
CA LEU A 52 2.54 9.03 16.56
C LEU A 52 2.87 10.26 15.72
N PRO A 53 4.12 10.80 15.82
CA PRO A 53 4.56 11.85 14.92
C PRO A 53 4.52 11.40 13.45
N PRO A 54 4.35 12.32 12.48
CA PRO A 54 4.10 11.97 11.08
C PRO A 54 5.14 11.04 10.45
N ILE A 55 6.43 11.22 10.78
CA ILE A 55 7.51 10.42 10.20
C ILE A 55 7.46 8.96 10.69
N PRO A 56 7.51 8.67 12.01
CA PRO A 56 7.25 7.34 12.55
C PRO A 56 6.00 6.65 11.99
N SER A 57 4.89 7.39 11.87
CA SER A 57 3.63 6.89 11.30
C SER A 57 3.80 6.43 9.86
N MET A 58 4.42 7.26 9.01
CA MET A 58 4.70 6.90 7.63
C MET A 58 5.64 5.70 7.51
N ILE A 59 6.70 5.64 8.33
CA ILE A 59 7.64 4.52 8.35
C ILE A 59 6.90 3.22 8.67
N LEU A 60 6.07 3.21 9.71
CA LEU A 60 5.31 2.03 10.10
C LEU A 60 4.36 1.57 8.99
N LEU A 61 3.53 2.48 8.46
CA LEU A 61 2.51 2.15 7.44
C LEU A 61 3.14 1.71 6.11
N LEU A 62 4.22 2.36 5.66
CA LEU A 62 4.94 1.95 4.45
C LEU A 62 5.64 0.60 4.63
N SER A 63 6.13 0.31 5.83
CA SER A 63 6.75 -0.99 6.14
C SER A 63 5.71 -2.11 6.15
N ILE A 64 4.52 -1.86 6.70
CA ILE A 64 3.36 -2.77 6.64
C ILE A 64 2.96 -3.02 5.19
N TYR A 65 2.88 -1.95 4.38
CA TYR A 65 2.57 -2.08 2.95
C TYR A 65 3.57 -2.97 2.22
N ALA A 66 4.87 -2.65 2.33
CA ALA A 66 5.92 -3.39 1.66
C ALA A 66 5.97 -4.85 2.13
N GLY A 67 5.86 -5.09 3.43
CA GLY A 67 5.81 -6.43 4.02
C GLY A 67 4.59 -7.21 3.57
N GLY A 68 3.41 -6.59 3.49
CA GLY A 68 2.18 -7.23 3.04
C GLY A 68 2.21 -7.64 1.57
N MET A 69 2.74 -6.76 0.71
CA MET A 69 2.89 -7.06 -0.71
C MET A 69 3.85 -8.22 -0.96
N TYR A 70 4.93 -8.30 -0.18
CA TYR A 70 5.85 -9.44 -0.22
C TYR A 70 5.23 -10.71 0.43
N GLY A 71 4.60 -10.59 1.59
CA GLY A 71 3.94 -11.69 2.29
C GLY A 71 2.89 -12.39 1.44
N GLY A 72 2.14 -11.63 0.64
CA GLY A 72 1.17 -12.16 -0.34
C GLY A 72 1.78 -13.04 -1.42
N SER A 73 3.08 -12.90 -1.69
CA SER A 73 3.80 -13.79 -2.61
C SER A 73 4.12 -15.15 -2.00
N ILE A 74 4.24 -15.24 -0.66
CA ILE A 74 4.54 -16.50 0.04
C ILE A 74 3.38 -17.48 -0.15
N THR A 75 2.15 -17.04 0.08
CA THR A 75 0.93 -17.85 -0.13
C THR A 75 0.65 -18.12 -1.61
N ALA A 76 0.92 -17.14 -2.48
CA ALA A 76 0.83 -17.33 -3.93
C ALA A 76 1.73 -18.48 -4.41
N VAL A 77 2.96 -18.54 -3.90
CA VAL A 77 3.96 -19.57 -4.25
C VAL A 77 3.66 -20.91 -3.59
N THR A 78 3.32 -20.94 -2.30
CA THR A 78 3.26 -22.19 -1.54
C THR A 78 1.95 -22.94 -1.67
N ILE A 79 0.82 -22.23 -1.70
CA ILE A 79 -0.53 -22.82 -1.64
C ILE A 79 -1.44 -22.35 -2.78
N ARG A 80 -0.85 -21.82 -3.86
CA ARG A 80 -1.55 -21.35 -5.08
C ARG A 80 -2.66 -20.32 -4.82
N THR A 81 -2.61 -19.63 -3.69
CA THR A 81 -3.67 -18.69 -3.29
C THR A 81 -3.02 -17.34 -2.99
N PRO A 82 -3.18 -16.33 -3.87
CA PRO A 82 -2.50 -15.06 -3.70
C PRO A 82 -3.07 -14.27 -2.51
N GLY A 83 -2.18 -13.68 -1.70
CA GLY A 83 -2.60 -12.81 -0.58
C GLY A 83 -3.12 -11.45 -1.02
N ALA A 84 -2.68 -10.94 -2.18
CA ALA A 84 -3.18 -9.70 -2.78
C ALA A 84 -3.35 -9.84 -4.30
N PRO A 85 -4.20 -9.01 -4.93
CA PRO A 85 -4.42 -9.06 -6.39
C PRO A 85 -3.13 -8.90 -7.20
N ALA A 86 -2.19 -8.09 -6.72
CA ALA A 86 -0.90 -7.89 -7.37
C ALA A 86 -0.03 -9.17 -7.43
N ASN A 87 -0.27 -10.15 -6.56
CA ASN A 87 0.45 -11.43 -6.55
C ASN A 87 -0.22 -12.50 -7.42
N ALA A 88 -1.33 -12.20 -8.11
CA ALA A 88 -2.03 -13.18 -8.94
C ALA A 88 -1.13 -13.75 -10.05
N VAL A 89 -0.29 -12.91 -10.65
CA VAL A 89 0.68 -13.33 -11.67
C VAL A 89 1.80 -14.17 -11.06
N THR A 90 2.20 -13.89 -9.81
CA THR A 90 3.22 -14.66 -9.09
C THR A 90 2.82 -16.13 -8.90
N VAL A 91 1.52 -16.42 -8.81
CA VAL A 91 1.00 -17.80 -8.71
C VAL A 91 1.38 -18.63 -9.94
N LEU A 92 1.38 -18.03 -11.13
CA LEU A 92 1.54 -18.75 -12.40
C LEU A 92 2.89 -19.47 -12.48
N ASP A 93 3.97 -18.78 -12.13
CA ASP A 93 5.32 -19.32 -12.18
C ASP A 93 5.79 -19.84 -10.82
N GLY A 94 5.45 -19.11 -9.75
CA GLY A 94 5.88 -19.39 -8.39
C GLY A 94 5.37 -20.74 -7.87
N TYR A 95 4.08 -21.03 -8.09
CA TYR A 95 3.50 -22.31 -7.67
C TYR A 95 4.07 -23.48 -8.48
N GLN A 96 4.36 -23.30 -9.76
CA GLN A 96 4.98 -24.34 -10.59
C GLN A 96 6.40 -24.68 -10.12
N LEU A 97 7.16 -23.70 -9.63
CA LEU A 97 8.45 -23.92 -8.98
C LEU A 97 8.30 -24.60 -7.62
N ALA A 98 7.29 -24.24 -6.83
CA ALA A 98 7.00 -24.89 -5.55
C ALA A 98 6.67 -26.37 -5.72
N LEU A 99 5.87 -26.75 -6.72
CA LEU A 99 5.57 -28.15 -7.07
C LEU A 99 6.83 -28.96 -7.41
N LYS A 100 7.91 -28.31 -7.87
CA LYS A 100 9.22 -28.94 -8.15
C LYS A 100 10.13 -28.96 -6.93
N GLY A 101 9.62 -28.66 -5.73
CA GLY A 101 10.41 -28.54 -4.49
C GLY A 101 11.25 -27.27 -4.41
N LYS A 102 11.07 -26.30 -5.33
CA LYS A 102 11.85 -25.06 -5.42
C LYS A 102 11.10 -23.84 -4.88
N ALA A 103 10.27 -24.04 -3.85
CA ALA A 103 9.48 -22.97 -3.24
C ALA A 103 10.35 -21.83 -2.68
N GLY A 104 11.44 -22.18 -1.99
CA GLY A 104 12.40 -21.19 -1.48
C GLY A 104 13.00 -20.34 -2.59
N THR A 105 13.39 -20.95 -3.71
CA THR A 105 13.90 -20.23 -4.88
C THR A 105 12.86 -19.26 -5.45
N ALA A 106 11.61 -19.68 -5.58
CA ALA A 106 10.53 -18.83 -6.06
C ALA A 106 10.26 -17.64 -5.14
N ILE A 107 10.25 -17.87 -3.82
CA ILE A 107 10.11 -16.80 -2.81
C ILE A 107 11.29 -15.82 -2.87
N SER A 108 12.53 -16.32 -3.00
CA SER A 108 13.72 -15.46 -3.14
C SER A 108 13.70 -14.64 -4.42
N ILE A 109 13.25 -15.21 -5.54
CA ILE A 109 13.09 -14.45 -6.80
C ILE A 109 12.06 -13.35 -6.62
N SER A 110 10.91 -13.66 -5.99
CA SER A 110 9.87 -12.67 -5.66
C SER A 110 10.43 -11.53 -4.79
N LEU A 111 11.22 -11.87 -3.77
CA LEU A 111 11.87 -10.89 -2.90
C LEU A 111 12.80 -9.97 -3.69
N ILE A 112 13.74 -10.52 -4.45
CA ILE A 112 14.73 -9.75 -5.21
C ILE A 112 14.07 -8.88 -6.26
N ALA A 113 13.14 -9.45 -7.04
CA ALA A 113 12.39 -8.71 -8.06
C ALA A 113 11.56 -7.57 -7.42
N GLY A 114 10.90 -7.85 -6.30
CA GLY A 114 10.15 -6.86 -5.53
C GLY A 114 11.04 -5.75 -4.96
N THR A 115 12.22 -6.08 -4.44
CA THR A 115 13.18 -5.10 -3.93
C THR A 115 13.70 -4.20 -5.05
N ILE A 116 14.09 -4.76 -6.20
CA ILE A 116 14.58 -3.97 -7.35
C ILE A 116 13.46 -3.08 -7.88
N GLY A 117 12.26 -3.62 -8.05
CA GLY A 117 11.08 -2.85 -8.48
C GLY A 117 10.72 -1.74 -7.49
N GLY A 118 10.82 -2.01 -6.19
CA GLY A 118 10.61 -1.03 -5.12
C GLY A 118 11.64 0.09 -5.16
N LEU A 119 12.93 -0.24 -5.26
CA LEU A 119 14.01 0.76 -5.39
C LEU A 119 13.86 1.60 -6.66
N PHE A 120 13.51 0.98 -7.78
CA PHE A 120 13.23 1.69 -9.02
C PHE A 120 12.04 2.64 -8.87
N SER A 121 10.93 2.17 -8.27
CA SER A 121 9.75 2.99 -7.97
C SER A 121 10.10 4.18 -7.06
N CYS A 122 10.92 3.97 -6.02
CA CYS A 122 11.40 5.05 -5.16
C CYS A 122 12.23 6.08 -5.94
N ALA A 123 13.14 5.64 -6.81
CA ALA A 123 13.95 6.55 -7.63
C ALA A 123 13.05 7.38 -8.58
N VAL A 124 12.09 6.73 -9.24
CA VAL A 124 11.10 7.39 -10.11
C VAL A 124 10.26 8.39 -9.31
N MET A 125 9.81 8.03 -8.11
CA MET A 125 9.05 8.94 -7.23
C MET A 125 9.88 10.14 -6.78
N ILE A 126 11.15 9.97 -6.41
CA ILE A 126 12.02 11.09 -6.01
C ILE A 126 12.18 12.09 -7.17
N LEU A 127 12.27 11.61 -8.40
CA LEU A 127 12.43 12.44 -9.59
C LEU A 127 11.12 13.12 -10.02
N LEU A 128 9.99 12.41 -9.95
CA LEU A 128 8.69 12.89 -10.40
C LEU A 128 7.93 13.69 -9.31
N SER A 129 8.26 13.52 -8.03
CA SER A 129 7.56 14.18 -6.93
C SER A 129 7.58 15.72 -7.02
N PRO A 130 8.72 16.40 -7.33
CA PRO A 130 8.74 17.86 -7.47
C PRO A 130 7.86 18.43 -8.60
N PRO A 131 7.86 17.92 -9.85
CA PRO A 131 6.94 18.41 -10.87
C PRO A 131 5.48 18.07 -10.55
N LEU A 132 5.20 16.90 -9.98
CA LEU A 132 3.85 16.51 -9.53
C LEU A 132 3.32 17.45 -8.45
N SER A 133 4.15 17.83 -7.46
CA SER A 133 3.72 18.72 -6.38
C SER A 133 3.45 20.14 -6.87
N ARG A 134 4.26 20.65 -7.80
CA ARG A 134 4.00 21.95 -8.44
C ARG A 134 2.69 21.96 -9.22
N MET A 135 2.42 20.89 -9.98
CA MET A 135 1.16 20.74 -10.70
C MET A 135 -0.03 20.65 -9.72
N ALA A 136 0.10 19.89 -8.64
CA ALA A 136 -0.93 19.77 -7.62
C ALA A 136 -1.24 21.12 -6.94
N LEU A 137 -0.23 21.95 -6.68
CA LEU A 137 -0.40 23.28 -6.10
C LEU A 137 -1.09 24.28 -7.06
N GLN A 138 -1.15 23.98 -8.36
CA GLN A 138 -1.86 24.79 -9.35
C GLN A 138 -3.33 24.40 -9.49
N PHE A 139 -3.79 23.33 -8.83
CA PHE A 139 -5.18 22.91 -8.91
C PHE A 139 -6.06 23.99 -8.27
N SER A 140 -7.01 24.48 -9.06
CA SER A 140 -8.07 25.36 -8.57
C SER A 140 -9.24 24.51 -8.03
N PRO A 141 -10.24 25.13 -7.39
CA PRO A 141 -11.43 24.43 -6.91
C PRO A 141 -12.11 23.57 -8.00
N VAL A 142 -12.04 23.97 -9.27
CA VAL A 142 -12.64 23.24 -10.40
C VAL A 142 -11.93 21.90 -10.65
N GLU A 143 -10.60 21.89 -10.64
CA GLU A 143 -9.80 20.67 -10.80
C GLU A 143 -10.02 19.72 -9.62
N TYR A 144 -10.03 20.24 -8.39
CA TYR A 144 -10.35 19.45 -7.20
C TYR A 144 -11.75 18.82 -7.31
N PHE A 145 -12.76 19.58 -7.73
CA PHE A 145 -14.11 19.06 -7.93
C PHE A 145 -14.15 17.97 -9.00
N THR A 146 -13.45 18.17 -10.11
CA THR A 146 -13.44 17.21 -11.23
C THR A 146 -12.72 15.91 -10.83
N VAL A 147 -11.63 15.99 -10.08
CA VAL A 147 -10.93 14.82 -9.55
C VAL A 147 -11.80 14.06 -8.54
N ALA A 148 -12.51 14.77 -7.66
CA ALA A 148 -13.47 14.16 -6.75
C ALA A 148 -14.61 13.45 -7.50
N LEU A 149 -15.18 14.10 -8.52
CA LEU A 149 -16.23 13.53 -9.37
C LEU A 149 -15.72 12.31 -10.15
N PHE A 150 -14.48 12.35 -10.64
CA PHE A 150 -13.83 11.21 -11.29
C PHE A 150 -13.62 10.04 -10.32
N GLY A 151 -13.20 10.32 -9.08
CA GLY A 151 -13.12 9.29 -8.03
C GLY A 151 -14.48 8.66 -7.72
N LEU A 152 -15.53 9.47 -7.60
CA LEU A 152 -16.90 8.99 -7.42
C LEU A 152 -17.40 8.19 -8.63
N SER A 153 -17.03 8.58 -9.86
CA SER A 153 -17.43 7.85 -11.06
C SER A 153 -16.80 6.45 -11.13
N ALA A 154 -15.59 6.29 -10.61
CA ALA A 154 -14.93 4.99 -10.50
C ALA A 154 -15.70 4.00 -9.59
N ILE A 155 -16.41 4.49 -8.55
CA ILE A 155 -17.27 3.65 -7.70
C ILE A 155 -18.35 2.98 -8.56
N PHE A 156 -18.98 3.73 -9.46
CA PHE A 156 -19.99 3.20 -10.36
C PHE A 156 -19.38 2.21 -11.37
N ALA A 157 -18.17 2.48 -11.87
CA ALA A 157 -17.47 1.58 -12.79
C ALA A 157 -17.14 0.21 -12.15
N ILE A 158 -16.79 0.19 -10.86
CA ILE A 158 -16.43 -1.04 -10.14
C ILE A 158 -17.67 -1.81 -9.64
N SER A 159 -18.81 -1.14 -9.51
CA SER A 159 -20.05 -1.73 -8.94
C SER A 159 -20.76 -2.76 -9.84
N GLY A 160 -20.26 -2.99 -11.06
CA GLY A 160 -20.68 -4.08 -11.93
C GLY A 160 -22.19 -4.09 -12.21
N THR A 161 -22.86 -5.20 -11.90
CA THR A 161 -24.28 -5.42 -12.20
C THR A 161 -25.26 -4.70 -11.26
N SER A 162 -24.78 -4.14 -10.14
CA SER A 162 -25.65 -3.51 -9.14
C SER A 162 -25.28 -2.04 -8.93
N LEU A 163 -25.57 -1.22 -9.94
CA LEU A 163 -25.40 0.24 -9.86
C LEU A 163 -26.07 0.83 -8.61
N LEU A 164 -27.25 0.34 -8.24
CA LEU A 164 -27.97 0.80 -7.05
C LEU A 164 -27.15 0.64 -5.77
N LYS A 165 -26.48 -0.52 -5.58
CA LYS A 165 -25.63 -0.76 -4.40
C LYS A 165 -24.39 0.14 -4.42
N GLY A 166 -23.81 0.36 -5.60
CA GLY A 166 -22.71 1.30 -5.80
C GLY A 166 -23.07 2.72 -5.41
N THR A 167 -24.22 3.21 -5.89
CA THR A 167 -24.74 4.54 -5.54
C THR A 167 -25.02 4.67 -4.06
N MET A 168 -25.66 3.67 -3.46
CA MET A 168 -25.95 3.70 -2.02
C MET A 168 -24.66 3.73 -1.19
N ALA A 169 -23.66 2.93 -1.54
CA ALA A 169 -22.36 2.92 -0.87
C ALA A 169 -21.61 4.25 -1.05
N GLY A 170 -21.63 4.83 -2.26
CA GLY A 170 -21.02 6.13 -2.54
C GLY A 170 -21.67 7.27 -1.75
N VAL A 171 -23.00 7.33 -1.72
CA VAL A 171 -23.75 8.34 -0.95
C VAL A 171 -23.52 8.16 0.55
N LEU A 172 -23.55 6.93 1.07
CA LEU A 172 -23.21 6.66 2.47
C LEU A 172 -21.78 7.09 2.81
N GLY A 173 -20.81 6.79 1.94
CA GLY A 173 -19.43 7.22 2.11
C GLY A 173 -19.29 8.74 2.14
N LEU A 174 -20.00 9.46 1.26
CA LEU A 174 -20.04 10.92 1.27
C LEU A 174 -20.64 11.47 2.58
N ILE A 175 -21.77 10.93 3.04
CA ILE A 175 -22.38 11.34 4.32
C ILE A 175 -21.39 11.11 5.48
N LEU A 176 -20.75 9.95 5.55
CA LEU A 176 -19.76 9.66 6.59
C LEU A 176 -18.55 10.58 6.49
N SER A 177 -18.11 10.96 5.29
CA SER A 177 -16.99 11.90 5.11
C SER A 177 -17.29 13.32 5.61
N THR A 178 -18.57 13.69 5.75
CA THR A 178 -18.96 14.98 6.35
C THR A 178 -18.87 14.98 7.88
N VAL A 179 -18.73 13.81 8.51
CA VAL A 179 -18.41 13.70 9.93
C VAL A 179 -16.91 13.97 10.08
N GLY A 180 -16.58 15.19 10.50
CA GLY A 180 -15.19 15.63 10.67
C GLY A 180 -14.42 14.84 11.73
N MET A 181 -13.09 14.82 11.61
CA MET A 181 -12.17 14.38 12.67
C MET A 181 -11.97 15.53 13.67
N ASP A 182 -13.05 16.05 14.24
CA ASP A 182 -12.95 17.15 15.21
C ASP A 182 -12.29 16.62 16.50
N GLU A 183 -11.21 17.26 16.94
CA GLU A 183 -10.37 16.85 18.08
C GLU A 183 -10.81 17.51 19.41
N ILE A 184 -12.03 18.06 19.51
CA ILE A 184 -12.51 18.62 20.78
C ILE A 184 -12.59 17.54 21.87
#